data_AF-A0A9P8GJQ3-F1
#
_entry.id   AF-A0A9P8GJQ3-F1
#
_cell.length_a   1.000
_cell.length_b   1.000
_cell.length_c   1.000
_cell.angle_alpha   90.00
_cell.angle_beta   90.00
_cell.angle_gamma   90.00
#
_symmetry.space_group_name_H-M   'P 1'
#
loop_
_entity.id
_entity.type
_entity.pdbx_description
1 polymer ?
#
loop_
_entity_poly.entity_id
_entity_poly.type
_entity_poly.pdbx_seq_one_letter_code
_entity_poly.pdbx_strand_id
1 'polypeptide(L)'
;MQEESMSFRERDGRSASPRTTRCSSPNLKLRYVQSRRCSARSSSPSKDVVSPKGDFTPFCAQTPSSSAGSQVVPPVKPKDFRVPLTCFFWYHTGSCKKPDNQCLYAHYHTGTVAEPPISINGRAMGGTRAKNMLGSISQREEELNIRSAEIYGGEQRLIAAHAELEERLSAITAREQHVQQREEAVQKREEAIQQREQSVHQHEQAVQQRGQAIQQREQAIAERETAIAAREHSNYEREQAFAAFEEGMLRQLEGNYTSITSTVSQMRRAVGNAQGILANRRQQVLYHENFSNSVQGTHGQGRYGGSIAIDGAIGALGGLDQMLAQGEINLHAQIHNAIKRQ
;
A
#
# COMPACT_ATOMS: atom_id res chain seq x y z
N MET A 1 23.61 25.83 -48.45
CA MET A 1 24.07 24.57 -47.84
C MET A 1 23.18 24.33 -46.63
N GLN A 2 21.91 23.90 -46.72
CA GLN A 2 21.37 22.70 -47.36
C GLN A 2 22.27 21.49 -47.13
N GLU A 3 21.88 20.58 -46.23
CA GLU A 3 21.34 19.28 -46.64
C GLU A 3 20.51 18.62 -45.54
N GLU A 4 19.25 18.38 -45.89
CA GLU A 4 18.33 17.42 -45.27
C GLU A 4 18.79 15.99 -45.57
N SER A 5 18.46 15.04 -44.71
CA SER A 5 18.24 13.66 -45.15
C SER A 5 17.15 12.99 -44.33
N MET A 6 15.94 13.04 -44.88
CA MET A 6 14.91 12.03 -44.65
C MET A 6 15.22 10.79 -45.49
N SER A 7 15.02 9.59 -44.94
CA SER A 7 14.64 8.43 -45.76
C SER A 7 13.61 7.57 -45.04
N PHE A 8 12.76 6.97 -45.85
CA PHE A 8 11.36 6.66 -45.63
C PHE A 8 11.11 5.14 -45.59
N ARG A 9 10.22 4.75 -44.67
CA ARG A 9 9.32 3.57 -44.59
C ARG A 9 9.77 2.19 -45.06
N GLU A 10 9.46 1.21 -44.22
CA GLU A 10 8.68 0.04 -44.62
C GLU A 10 7.67 -0.36 -43.55
N ARG A 11 6.43 -0.64 -43.98
CA ARG A 11 5.35 -1.24 -43.20
C ARG A 11 5.39 -2.74 -43.47
N ASP A 12 5.19 -3.56 -42.43
CA ASP A 12 4.27 -4.69 -42.46
C ASP A 12 4.17 -5.32 -41.05
N GLY A 13 2.98 -5.83 -40.70
CA GLY A 13 2.82 -6.66 -39.51
C GLY A 13 1.57 -6.38 -38.68
N ARG A 14 0.46 -6.99 -39.09
CA ARG A 14 -0.81 -7.06 -38.35
C ARG A 14 -0.68 -7.82 -37.02
N SER A 15 -1.68 -7.57 -36.17
CA SER A 15 -2.28 -8.47 -35.18
C SER A 15 -1.47 -8.87 -33.93
N ALA A 16 -1.91 -8.38 -32.77
CA ALA A 16 -2.70 -9.16 -31.80
C ALA A 16 -2.57 -8.55 -30.39
N SER A 17 -3.70 -8.13 -29.81
CA SER A 17 -3.83 -7.90 -28.37
C SER A 17 -3.66 -9.21 -27.59
N PRO A 18 -3.12 -9.17 -26.36
CA PRO A 18 -3.47 -10.16 -25.35
C PRO A 18 -4.45 -9.54 -24.35
N ARG A 19 -5.71 -9.96 -24.46
CA ARG A 19 -6.67 -9.94 -23.35
C ARG A 19 -6.26 -11.01 -22.33
N THR A 20 -6.27 -10.60 -21.06
CA THR A 20 -6.69 -11.37 -19.88
C THR A 20 -6.01 -12.73 -19.65
N THR A 21 -4.93 -12.74 -18.87
CA THR A 21 -4.55 -13.92 -18.08
C THR A 21 -5.30 -13.93 -16.75
N ARG A 22 -6.06 -15.00 -16.58
CA ARG A 22 -6.90 -15.34 -15.44
C ARG A 22 -5.99 -15.84 -14.31
N CYS A 23 -5.86 -15.07 -13.21
CA CYS A 23 -5.22 -15.54 -11.99
C CYS A 23 -6.16 -16.52 -11.26
N SER A 24 -5.79 -17.80 -11.26
CA SER A 24 -6.37 -18.82 -10.38
C SER A 24 -5.83 -18.62 -8.96
N SER A 25 -6.69 -18.21 -8.03
CA SER A 25 -6.42 -18.23 -6.58
C SER A 25 -6.95 -19.54 -5.99
N PRO A 26 -6.22 -20.25 -5.11
CA PRO A 26 -6.82 -21.25 -4.25
C PRO A 26 -7.46 -20.60 -3.03
N ASN A 27 -8.77 -20.83 -2.90
CA ASN A 27 -9.60 -20.51 -1.74
C ASN A 27 -9.13 -21.30 -0.49
N LEU A 28 -8.62 -20.61 0.53
CA LEU A 28 -8.55 -21.14 1.90
C LEU A 28 -9.90 -20.91 2.59
N LYS A 29 -10.67 -21.99 2.76
CA LYS A 29 -11.88 -21.98 3.59
C LYS A 29 -11.50 -22.01 5.06
N LEU A 30 -11.75 -20.89 5.73
CA LEU A 30 -11.93 -20.78 7.17
C LEU A 30 -13.08 -21.71 7.60
N ARG A 31 -12.81 -22.64 8.53
CA ARG A 31 -13.84 -23.15 9.43
C ARG A 31 -13.37 -23.05 10.87
N TYR A 32 -14.20 -22.34 11.61
CA TYR A 32 -14.12 -21.94 13.00
C TYR A 32 -14.84 -22.98 13.84
N VAL A 33 -14.18 -23.56 14.85
CA VAL A 33 -14.86 -24.08 16.05
C VAL A 33 -14.01 -23.72 17.27
N GLN A 34 -14.67 -23.01 18.18
CA GLN A 34 -14.23 -22.56 19.49
C GLN A 34 -13.99 -23.74 20.45
N SER A 35 -12.99 -23.65 21.33
CA SER A 35 -13.23 -23.95 22.76
C SER A 35 -12.13 -23.38 23.68
N ARG A 36 -12.54 -22.35 24.43
CA ARG A 36 -12.37 -22.10 25.87
C ARG A 36 -10.97 -22.16 26.54
N ARG A 37 -10.61 -20.98 27.05
CA ARG A 37 -9.69 -20.69 28.16
C ARG A 37 -10.04 -21.47 29.43
N CYS A 38 -9.00 -21.87 30.17
CA CYS A 38 -8.90 -21.72 31.63
C CYS A 38 -7.42 -21.62 32.06
N SER A 39 -7.22 -20.83 33.12
CA SER A 39 -5.98 -20.31 33.68
C SER A 39 -5.30 -21.24 34.70
N ALA A 40 -3.96 -21.15 34.84
CA ALA A 40 -3.21 -21.30 36.11
C ALA A 40 -1.75 -20.84 35.86
N ARG A 41 -1.33 -19.68 36.38
CA ARG A 41 -0.59 -19.44 37.65
C ARG A 41 0.78 -20.15 37.77
N SER A 42 1.82 -19.32 37.63
CA SER A 42 3.09 -19.27 38.38
C SER A 42 3.42 -20.40 39.36
N SER A 43 4.63 -20.98 39.25
CA SER A 43 5.75 -20.79 40.20
C SER A 43 6.87 -21.81 39.96
N SER A 44 8.11 -21.35 40.01
CA SER A 44 9.37 -22.12 40.04
C SER A 44 9.43 -23.11 41.22
N PRO A 45 10.36 -24.09 41.18
CA PRO A 45 10.93 -24.59 42.43
C PRO A 45 12.47 -24.56 42.46
N SER A 46 12.92 -24.27 43.67
CA SER A 46 14.29 -24.23 44.16
C SER A 46 14.82 -25.64 44.47
N LYS A 47 16.13 -25.69 44.70
CA LYS A 47 16.95 -26.78 45.23
C LYS A 47 16.27 -27.51 46.39
N ASP A 48 16.45 -28.84 46.44
CA ASP A 48 16.88 -29.58 47.63
C ASP A 48 17.19 -31.04 47.25
N VAL A 49 18.44 -31.44 47.46
CA VAL A 49 18.94 -32.80 47.30
C VAL A 49 18.73 -33.53 48.62
N VAL A 50 17.85 -34.54 48.63
CA VAL A 50 17.68 -35.49 49.74
C VAL A 50 18.21 -36.86 49.31
N SER A 51 19.12 -37.40 50.11
CA SER A 51 19.73 -38.72 49.99
C SER A 51 18.71 -39.88 50.07
N PRO A 52 18.96 -41.01 49.39
CA PRO A 52 18.48 -42.31 49.82
C PRO A 52 19.56 -43.02 50.65
N LYS A 53 19.17 -43.48 51.84
CA LYS A 53 19.89 -44.47 52.64
C LYS A 53 19.84 -45.82 51.90
N GLY A 54 20.99 -46.45 51.76
CA GLY A 54 21.14 -47.81 51.25
C GLY A 54 22.38 -48.41 51.88
N ASP A 55 22.15 -49.22 52.91
CA ASP A 55 23.15 -49.91 53.71
C ASP A 55 23.98 -50.87 52.86
N PHE A 56 25.29 -50.61 52.75
CA PHE A 56 26.29 -51.65 52.47
C PHE A 56 27.59 -51.27 53.19
N THR A 57 27.75 -51.86 54.37
CA THR A 57 28.98 -51.86 55.15
C THR A 57 30.08 -52.65 54.42
N PRO A 58 31.24 -52.08 54.10
CA PRO A 58 32.43 -52.87 53.83
C PRO A 58 33.11 -53.15 55.17
N PHE A 59 32.97 -54.42 55.58
CA PHE A 59 33.87 -55.22 56.40
C PHE A 59 35.18 -54.51 56.80
N CYS A 60 35.24 -54.04 58.04
CA CYS A 60 36.49 -53.73 58.73
C CYS A 60 37.35 -55.00 58.80
N ALA A 61 38.35 -55.10 57.92
CA ALA A 61 39.51 -55.93 58.20
C ALA A 61 40.27 -55.27 59.35
N GLN A 62 40.07 -55.88 60.51
CA GLN A 62 40.71 -55.60 61.78
C GLN A 62 42.22 -55.52 61.59
N THR A 63 42.78 -54.32 61.74
CA THR A 63 44.20 -54.20 62.09
C THR A 63 44.32 -54.65 63.55
N PRO A 64 45.18 -55.63 63.87
CA PRO A 64 45.38 -56.00 65.26
C PRO A 64 45.98 -54.80 65.99
N SER A 65 45.19 -54.25 66.91
CA SER A 65 45.60 -53.42 68.03
C SER A 65 46.50 -54.26 68.94
N SER A 66 47.75 -54.43 68.53
CA SER A 66 48.81 -54.87 69.42
C SER A 66 49.19 -53.71 70.33
N SER A 67 48.45 -53.58 71.42
CA SER A 67 48.89 -52.91 72.64
C SER A 67 50.10 -53.66 73.19
N ALA A 68 51.27 -53.44 72.60
CA ALA A 68 52.55 -53.75 73.22
C ALA A 68 53.09 -52.44 73.77
N GLY A 69 53.08 -52.30 75.10
CA GLY A 69 53.81 -51.24 75.78
C GLY A 69 55.27 -51.29 75.35
N SER A 70 55.67 -50.39 74.46
CA SER A 70 57.07 -50.19 74.10
C SER A 70 57.69 -49.45 75.28
N GLN A 71 58.25 -50.24 76.22
CA GLN A 71 59.21 -49.69 77.17
C GLN A 71 60.31 -49.01 76.34
N VAL A 72 60.49 -47.71 76.55
CA VAL A 72 61.61 -46.97 75.96
C VAL A 72 62.89 -47.53 76.59
N VAL A 73 63.46 -48.55 75.94
CA VAL A 73 64.80 -49.05 76.25
C VAL A 73 65.76 -47.87 76.03
N PRO A 74 66.63 -47.53 77.00
CA PRO A 74 67.60 -46.45 76.80
C PRO A 74 68.45 -46.75 75.56
N PRO A 75 68.78 -45.74 74.73
CA PRO A 75 69.48 -45.97 73.48
C PRO A 75 70.84 -46.62 73.75
N VAL A 76 70.95 -47.90 73.38
CA VAL A 76 72.20 -48.67 73.43
C VAL A 76 73.17 -48.01 72.46
N LYS A 77 74.45 -47.83 72.85
CA LYS A 77 75.42 -47.19 71.97
C LYS A 77 75.73 -48.14 70.79
N PRO A 78 76.03 -47.62 69.59
CA PRO A 78 76.33 -48.44 68.43
C PRO A 78 77.45 -49.48 68.59
N LYS A 79 78.41 -49.24 69.49
CA LYS A 79 79.45 -50.21 69.85
C LYS A 79 78.99 -51.36 70.75
N ASP A 80 77.80 -51.24 71.33
CA ASP A 80 77.20 -52.22 72.24
C ASP A 80 76.05 -53.00 71.55
N PHE A 81 75.90 -52.83 70.23
CA PHE A 81 74.94 -53.60 69.43
C PHE A 81 75.38 -55.06 69.28
N ARG A 82 74.42 -55.94 68.99
CA ARG A 82 74.68 -57.36 68.69
C ARG A 82 75.71 -57.55 67.57
N VAL A 83 75.70 -56.63 66.60
CA VAL A 83 76.78 -56.44 65.63
C VAL A 83 77.26 -55.00 65.80
N PRO A 84 78.38 -54.76 66.49
CA PRO A 84 78.83 -53.41 66.78
C PRO A 84 79.28 -52.71 65.51
N LEU A 85 79.08 -51.40 65.41
CA LEU A 85 79.57 -50.62 64.28
C LEU A 85 81.00 -50.14 64.54
N THR A 86 81.92 -50.43 63.61
CA THR A 86 83.30 -49.92 63.63
C THR A 86 83.29 -48.40 63.41
N CYS A 87 84.08 -47.66 64.19
CA CYS A 87 84.21 -46.21 64.01
C CYS A 87 84.80 -45.87 62.64
N PHE A 88 84.08 -45.04 61.86
CA PHE A 88 84.50 -44.59 60.53
C PHE A 88 85.92 -43.99 60.50
N PHE A 89 86.21 -43.07 61.43
CA PHE A 89 87.52 -42.40 61.47
C PHE A 89 88.64 -43.35 61.91
N TRP A 90 88.42 -44.19 62.92
CA TRP A 90 89.41 -45.17 63.34
C TRP A 90 89.74 -46.15 62.21
N TYR A 91 88.73 -46.64 61.49
CA TYR A 91 88.91 -47.60 60.39
C TYR A 91 89.67 -47.00 59.20
N HIS A 92 89.29 -45.80 58.73
CA HIS A 92 89.87 -45.21 57.53
C HIS A 92 91.13 -44.38 57.76
N THR A 93 91.28 -43.77 58.94
CA THR A 93 92.41 -42.88 59.26
C THR A 93 93.35 -43.44 60.33
N GLY A 94 93.08 -44.65 60.82
CA GLY A 94 93.87 -45.33 61.86
C GLY A 94 93.79 -44.68 63.24
N SER A 95 93.10 -43.55 63.38
CA SER A 95 92.98 -42.80 64.64
C SER A 95 91.61 -42.13 64.76
N CYS A 96 91.07 -42.11 65.97
CA CYS A 96 89.83 -41.39 66.28
C CYS A 96 90.13 -40.28 67.27
N LYS A 97 89.56 -39.08 67.05
CA LYS A 97 89.71 -37.94 67.96
C LYS A 97 89.11 -38.19 69.35
N LYS A 98 88.18 -39.15 69.49
CA LYS A 98 87.62 -39.57 70.78
C LYS A 98 88.34 -40.86 71.21
N PRO A 99 88.72 -41.03 72.49
CA PRO A 99 89.22 -42.32 73.00
C PRO A 99 88.11 -43.38 73.00
N ASP A 100 88.46 -44.67 73.00
CA ASP A 100 87.51 -45.80 72.81
C ASP A 100 86.34 -45.82 73.81
N ASN A 101 86.60 -45.42 75.06
CA ASN A 101 85.57 -45.30 76.11
C ASN A 101 84.56 -44.16 75.84
N GLN A 102 84.97 -43.08 75.18
CA GLN A 102 84.13 -41.92 74.84
C GLN A 102 83.59 -41.96 73.41
N CYS A 103 84.13 -42.84 72.56
CA CYS A 103 83.58 -43.10 71.25
C CYS A 103 82.28 -43.90 71.37
N LEU A 104 81.30 -43.57 70.52
CA LEU A 104 80.03 -44.29 70.43
C LEU A 104 80.13 -45.56 69.58
N TYR A 105 81.20 -45.68 68.80
CA TYR A 105 81.48 -46.75 67.85
C TYR A 105 82.75 -47.50 68.28
N ALA A 106 82.89 -48.76 67.85
CA ALA A 106 84.00 -49.62 68.23
C ALA A 106 85.32 -49.23 67.54
N HIS A 107 86.45 -49.20 68.26
CA HIS A 107 87.80 -49.06 67.69
C HIS A 107 88.45 -50.42 67.40
N TYR A 108 87.69 -51.31 66.79
CA TYR A 108 88.17 -52.58 66.23
C TYR A 108 87.28 -52.93 65.04
N HIS A 109 87.79 -53.71 64.09
CA HIS A 109 87.02 -54.09 62.90
C HIS A 109 85.95 -55.12 63.28
N THR A 110 84.69 -54.76 63.08
CA THR A 110 83.50 -55.55 63.44
C THR A 110 82.82 -56.18 62.24
N GLY A 111 83.36 -55.99 61.03
CA GLY A 111 82.76 -56.39 59.76
C GLY A 111 81.81 -55.36 59.16
N THR A 112 81.34 -54.37 59.94
CA THR A 112 80.49 -53.27 59.47
C THR A 112 80.99 -51.93 59.98
N VAL A 113 81.34 -51.03 59.06
CA VAL A 113 81.86 -49.70 59.40
C VAL A 113 80.71 -48.71 59.43
N ALA A 114 80.68 -47.84 60.45
CA ALA A 114 79.71 -46.76 60.53
C ALA A 114 79.84 -45.83 59.31
N GLU A 115 78.72 -45.32 58.82
CA GLU A 115 78.71 -44.35 57.71
C GLU A 115 79.52 -43.08 58.07
N PRO A 116 80.15 -42.43 57.07
CA PRO A 116 80.83 -41.15 57.27
C PRO A 116 79.88 -40.13 57.93
N PRO A 117 80.34 -39.34 58.90
CA PRO A 117 79.47 -38.36 59.54
C PRO A 117 79.04 -37.29 58.53
N ILE A 118 77.76 -36.94 58.58
CA ILE A 118 77.18 -35.90 57.73
C ILE A 118 77.96 -34.60 57.97
N SER A 119 78.58 -34.08 56.91
CA SER A 119 79.32 -32.82 56.94
C SER A 119 78.62 -31.80 56.06
N ILE A 120 78.33 -30.64 56.62
CA ILE A 120 77.81 -29.49 55.86
C ILE A 120 78.89 -28.41 55.94
N ASN A 121 79.35 -27.94 54.78
CA ASN A 121 80.45 -26.98 54.65
C ASN A 121 81.71 -27.40 55.43
N GLY A 122 82.09 -28.67 55.33
CA GLY A 122 83.33 -29.21 55.91
C GLY A 122 83.33 -29.43 57.43
N ARG A 123 82.21 -29.22 58.14
CA ARG A 123 82.09 -29.52 59.58
C ARG A 123 81.10 -30.65 59.82
N ALA A 124 81.53 -31.66 60.57
CA ALA A 124 80.67 -32.77 60.99
C ALA A 124 79.54 -32.27 61.89
N MET A 125 78.31 -32.63 61.58
CA MET A 125 77.13 -32.31 62.39
C MET A 125 76.51 -33.60 62.94
N GLY A 126 76.24 -33.62 64.24
CA GLY A 126 75.57 -34.72 64.92
C GLY A 126 74.73 -34.24 66.10
N GLY A 127 73.87 -35.11 66.62
CA GLY A 127 72.99 -34.78 67.75
C GLY A 127 71.88 -33.77 67.40
N THR A 128 71.47 -32.96 68.37
CA THR A 128 70.30 -32.04 68.27
C THR A 128 70.37 -31.08 67.08
N ARG A 129 71.57 -30.61 66.70
CA ARG A 129 71.75 -29.69 65.57
C ARG A 129 71.41 -30.32 64.22
N ALA A 130 71.81 -31.58 64.00
CA ALA A 130 71.44 -32.33 62.80
C ALA A 130 69.93 -32.59 62.77
N LYS A 131 69.32 -32.90 63.93
CA LYS A 131 67.87 -33.10 64.07
C LYS A 131 67.05 -31.85 63.73
N ASN A 132 67.46 -30.68 64.22
CA ASN A 132 66.76 -29.42 63.92
C ASN A 132 66.87 -29.03 62.44
N MET A 133 68.03 -29.28 61.82
CA MET A 133 68.27 -28.99 60.40
C MET A 133 67.46 -29.93 59.49
N LEU A 134 67.41 -31.22 59.80
CA LEU A 134 66.54 -32.18 59.09
C LEU A 134 65.05 -31.83 59.27
N GLY A 135 64.64 -31.41 60.47
CA GLY A 135 63.28 -30.91 60.70
C GLY A 135 62.96 -29.65 59.88
N SER A 136 63.91 -28.73 59.75
CA SER A 136 63.77 -27.51 58.93
C SER A 136 63.77 -27.80 57.42
N ILE A 137 64.47 -28.85 56.98
CA ILE A 137 64.39 -29.33 55.59
C ILE A 137 63.01 -29.94 55.35
N SER A 138 62.56 -30.85 56.23
CA SER A 138 61.26 -31.50 56.11
C SER A 138 60.10 -30.48 56.11
N GLN A 139 60.16 -29.44 56.93
CA GLN A 139 59.18 -28.35 56.90
C GLN A 139 59.18 -27.61 55.55
N ARG A 140 60.37 -27.30 54.99
CA ARG A 140 60.47 -26.65 53.69
C ARG A 140 59.99 -27.55 52.55
N GLU A 141 60.24 -28.86 52.63
CA GLU A 141 59.70 -29.84 51.67
C GLU A 141 58.18 -29.85 51.72
N GLU A 142 57.58 -29.82 52.91
CA GLU A 142 56.13 -29.72 53.06
C GLU A 142 55.58 -28.41 52.49
N GLU A 143 56.23 -27.27 52.78
CA GLU A 143 55.86 -25.97 52.20
C GLU A 143 55.98 -25.97 50.66
N LEU A 144 57.01 -26.60 50.10
CA LEU A 144 57.18 -26.74 48.66
C LEU A 144 56.11 -27.64 48.04
N ASN A 145 55.71 -28.71 48.73
CA ASN A 145 54.63 -29.58 48.27
C ASN A 145 53.30 -28.83 48.23
N ILE A 146 52.99 -28.04 49.26
CA ILE A 146 51.80 -27.18 49.31
C ILE A 146 51.83 -26.18 48.15
N ARG A 147 52.95 -25.45 47.97
CA ARG A 147 53.10 -24.48 46.86
C ARG A 147 52.98 -25.15 45.49
N SER A 148 53.53 -26.35 45.33
CA SER A 148 53.41 -27.12 44.09
C SER A 148 51.95 -27.47 43.78
N ALA A 149 51.20 -27.91 44.79
CA ALA A 149 49.77 -28.19 44.64
C ALA A 149 48.96 -26.92 44.32
N GLU A 150 49.28 -25.78 44.95
CA GLU A 150 48.65 -24.49 44.65
C GLU A 150 48.93 -24.01 43.22
N ILE A 151 50.18 -24.13 42.76
CA ILE A 151 50.58 -23.79 41.39
C ILE A 151 49.82 -24.66 40.39
N TYR A 152 49.80 -25.98 40.60
CA TYR A 152 49.07 -26.89 39.75
C TYR A 152 47.56 -26.57 39.71
N GLY A 153 46.95 -26.31 40.86
CA GLY A 153 45.56 -25.86 40.93
C GLY A 153 45.33 -24.51 40.23
N GLY A 154 46.30 -23.59 40.31
CA GLY A 154 46.29 -22.33 39.58
C GLY A 154 46.35 -22.52 38.07
N GLU A 155 47.24 -23.39 37.60
CA GLU A 155 47.39 -23.74 36.18
C GLU A 155 46.10 -24.34 35.61
N GLN A 156 45.45 -25.27 36.32
CA GLN A 156 44.17 -25.85 35.89
C GLN A 156 43.06 -24.79 35.81
N ARG A 157 43.03 -23.82 36.73
CA ARG A 157 42.08 -22.70 36.66
C ARG A 157 42.36 -21.78 35.46
N LEU A 158 43.63 -21.54 35.14
CA LEU A 158 44.00 -20.73 33.97
C LEU A 158 43.61 -21.42 32.66
N ILE A 159 43.83 -22.74 32.56
CA ILE A 159 43.41 -23.53 31.40
C ILE A 159 41.89 -23.47 31.23
N ALA A 160 41.13 -23.65 32.31
CA ALA A 160 39.67 -23.56 32.27
C ALA A 160 39.19 -22.15 31.87
N ALA A 161 39.80 -21.10 32.43
CA ALA A 161 39.47 -19.71 32.07
C ALA A 161 39.82 -19.40 30.60
N HIS A 162 40.91 -19.96 30.07
CA HIS A 162 41.28 -19.79 28.68
C HIS A 162 40.26 -20.43 27.73
N ALA A 163 39.84 -21.67 28.02
CA ALA A 163 38.80 -22.34 27.26
C ALA A 163 37.46 -21.56 27.28
N GLU A 164 37.08 -21.00 28.43
CA GLU A 164 35.89 -20.16 28.53
C GLU A 164 36.02 -18.87 27.69
N LEU A 165 37.20 -18.26 27.65
CA LEU A 165 37.45 -17.08 26.81
C LEU A 165 37.37 -17.42 25.32
N GLU A 166 37.88 -18.58 24.89
CA GLU A 166 37.77 -19.05 23.51
C GLU A 166 36.31 -19.25 23.09
N GLU A 167 35.49 -19.87 23.95
CA GLU A 167 34.06 -20.03 23.71
C GLU A 167 33.35 -18.67 23.57
N ARG A 168 33.68 -17.72 24.47
CA ARG A 168 33.13 -16.35 24.42
C ARG A 168 33.55 -15.62 23.14
N LEU A 169 34.80 -15.76 22.69
CA LEU A 169 35.28 -15.17 21.44
C LEU A 169 34.54 -15.78 20.23
N SER A 170 34.30 -17.09 20.23
CA SER A 170 33.49 -17.73 19.19
C SER A 170 32.05 -17.21 19.19
N ALA A 171 31.44 -17.03 20.36
CA ALA A 171 30.09 -16.47 20.46
C ALA A 171 30.02 -15.00 19.98
N ILE A 172 31.04 -14.19 20.28
CA ILE A 172 31.13 -12.80 19.83
C ILE A 172 31.25 -12.75 18.30
N THR A 173 32.14 -13.54 17.70
CA THR A 173 32.30 -13.55 16.24
C THR A 173 31.03 -13.99 15.51
N ALA A 174 30.31 -15.00 16.04
CA ALA A 174 29.01 -15.39 15.51
C ALA A 174 27.97 -14.25 15.60
N ARG A 175 27.97 -13.50 16.71
CA ARG A 175 27.08 -12.34 16.88
C ARG A 175 27.42 -11.21 15.93
N GLU A 176 28.70 -10.94 15.69
CA GLU A 176 29.17 -9.92 14.75
C GLU A 176 28.72 -10.24 13.32
N GLN A 177 28.86 -11.49 12.88
CA GLN A 177 28.37 -11.94 11.57
C GLN A 177 26.85 -11.73 11.42
N HIS A 178 26.09 -12.05 12.47
CA HIS A 178 24.64 -11.83 12.45
C HIS A 178 24.28 -10.34 12.42
N VAL A 179 25.04 -9.47 13.10
CA VAL A 179 24.86 -8.02 13.03
C VAL A 179 25.14 -7.52 11.62
N GLN A 180 26.23 -7.93 10.99
CA GLN A 180 26.56 -7.58 9.60
C GLN A 180 25.46 -7.96 8.61
N GLN A 181 24.91 -9.18 8.72
CA GLN A 181 23.79 -9.61 7.89
C GLN A 181 22.54 -8.73 8.07
N ARG A 182 22.28 -8.27 9.31
CA ARG A 182 21.16 -7.36 9.58
C ARG A 182 21.41 -5.96 9.03
N GLU A 183 22.63 -5.46 9.10
CA GLU A 183 23.02 -4.17 8.51
C GLU A 183 22.82 -4.17 6.99
N GLU A 184 23.29 -5.21 6.29
CA GLU A 184 23.04 -5.38 4.85
C GLU A 184 21.54 -5.45 4.52
N ALA A 185 20.76 -6.15 5.35
CA ALA A 185 19.32 -6.26 5.16
C ALA A 185 18.60 -4.91 5.40
N VAL A 186 19.09 -4.08 6.33
CA VAL A 186 18.59 -2.72 6.57
C VAL A 186 18.94 -1.82 5.40
N GLN A 187 20.18 -1.84 4.91
CA GLN A 187 20.61 -1.05 3.76
C GLN A 187 19.75 -1.33 2.52
N LYS A 188 19.50 -2.61 2.20
CA LYS A 188 18.61 -3.00 1.09
C LYS A 188 17.18 -2.47 1.27
N ARG A 189 16.69 -2.39 2.50
CA ARG A 189 15.35 -1.84 2.80
C ARG A 189 15.33 -0.32 2.64
N GLU A 190 16.39 0.37 3.07
CA GLU A 190 16.52 1.81 2.90
C GLU A 190 16.55 2.20 1.41
N GLU A 191 17.32 1.49 0.59
CA GLU A 191 17.32 1.69 -0.87
C GLU A 191 15.93 1.46 -1.48
N ALA A 192 15.22 0.41 -1.07
CA ALA A 192 13.86 0.14 -1.53
C ALA A 192 12.84 1.21 -1.09
N ILE A 193 13.02 1.80 0.09
CA ILE A 193 12.19 2.91 0.58
C ILE A 193 12.47 4.16 -0.25
N GLN A 194 13.73 4.52 -0.48
CA GLN A 194 14.11 5.67 -1.30
C GLN A 194 13.52 5.59 -2.71
N GLN A 195 13.55 4.42 -3.34
CA GLN A 195 12.92 4.21 -4.65
C GLN A 195 11.40 4.42 -4.62
N ARG A 196 10.74 3.93 -3.56
CA ARG A 196 9.29 4.14 -3.38
C ARG A 196 8.95 5.61 -3.15
N GLU A 197 9.74 6.32 -2.35
CA GLU A 197 9.56 7.76 -2.12
C GLU A 197 9.68 8.56 -3.41
N GLN A 198 10.66 8.26 -4.26
CA GLN A 198 10.80 8.88 -5.58
C GLN A 198 9.58 8.60 -6.48
N SER A 199 9.09 7.36 -6.49
CA SER A 199 7.89 6.98 -7.26
C SER A 199 6.64 7.72 -6.76
N VAL A 200 6.45 7.80 -5.44
CA VAL A 200 5.33 8.54 -4.83
C VAL A 200 5.41 10.02 -5.20
N HIS A 201 6.61 10.61 -5.14
CA HIS A 201 6.81 12.01 -5.50
C HIS A 201 6.43 12.29 -6.98
N GLN A 202 6.82 11.42 -7.90
CA GLN A 202 6.44 11.53 -9.31
C GLN A 202 4.91 11.41 -9.50
N HIS A 203 4.28 10.48 -8.78
CA HIS A 203 2.82 10.34 -8.82
C HIS A 203 2.10 11.57 -8.28
N GLU A 204 2.60 12.17 -7.19
CA GLU A 204 2.03 13.39 -6.62
C GLU A 204 2.11 14.56 -7.61
N GLN A 205 3.26 14.75 -8.27
CA GLN A 205 3.41 15.76 -9.33
C GLN A 205 2.42 15.52 -10.49
N ALA A 206 2.25 14.28 -10.94
CA ALA A 206 1.33 13.94 -12.00
C ALA A 206 -0.14 14.19 -11.61
N VAL A 207 -0.51 13.93 -10.34
CA VAL A 207 -1.85 14.23 -9.80
C VAL A 207 -2.08 15.74 -9.75
N GLN A 208 -1.09 16.52 -9.30
CA GLN A 208 -1.18 17.98 -9.28
C GLN A 208 -1.40 18.57 -10.68
N GLN A 209 -0.64 18.11 -11.68
CA GLN A 209 -0.80 18.53 -13.08
C GLN A 209 -2.18 18.18 -13.63
N ARG A 210 -2.68 16.97 -13.34
CA ARG A 210 -4.05 16.58 -13.73
C ARG A 210 -5.11 17.44 -13.04
N GLY A 211 -4.91 17.78 -11.76
CA GLY A 211 -5.79 18.69 -11.04
C GLY A 211 -5.89 20.06 -11.71
N GLN A 212 -4.77 20.65 -12.10
CA GLN A 212 -4.74 21.92 -12.84
C GLN A 212 -5.45 21.81 -14.20
N ALA A 213 -5.22 20.73 -14.94
CA ALA A 213 -5.86 20.51 -16.23
C ALA A 213 -7.40 20.33 -16.11
N ILE A 214 -7.88 19.72 -15.04
CA ILE A 214 -9.31 19.61 -14.76
C ILE A 214 -9.91 20.98 -14.47
N GLN A 215 -9.27 21.79 -13.60
CA GLN A 215 -9.73 23.14 -13.29
C GLN A 215 -9.84 24.03 -14.54
N GLN A 216 -8.85 23.95 -15.45
CA GLN A 216 -8.90 24.67 -16.72
C GLN A 216 -10.08 24.22 -17.61
N ARG A 217 -10.38 22.93 -17.63
CA ARG A 217 -11.52 22.39 -18.39
C ARG A 217 -12.85 22.82 -17.79
N GLU A 218 -12.96 22.85 -16.46
CA GLU A 218 -14.15 23.33 -15.76
C GLU A 218 -14.42 24.81 -16.08
N GLN A 219 -13.37 25.64 -16.07
CA GLN A 219 -13.48 27.05 -16.49
C GLN A 219 -13.95 27.18 -17.94
N ALA A 220 -13.35 26.43 -18.87
CA ALA A 220 -13.75 26.45 -20.27
C ALA A 220 -15.19 25.94 -20.51
N ILE A 221 -15.67 25.00 -19.69
CA ILE A 221 -17.06 24.54 -19.73
C ILE A 221 -18.00 25.64 -19.23
N ALA A 222 -17.68 26.28 -18.10
CA ALA A 222 -18.49 27.38 -17.57
C ALA A 222 -18.60 28.55 -18.56
N GLU A 223 -17.50 28.92 -19.22
CA GLU A 223 -17.52 29.92 -20.31
C GLU A 223 -18.44 29.51 -21.45
N ARG A 224 -18.39 28.25 -21.89
CA ARG A 224 -19.28 27.74 -22.95
C ARG A 224 -20.74 27.74 -22.54
N GLU A 225 -21.06 27.36 -21.30
CA GLU A 225 -22.42 27.40 -20.77
C GLU A 225 -22.97 28.83 -20.79
N THR A 226 -22.17 29.82 -20.36
CA THR A 226 -22.58 31.23 -20.43
C THR A 226 -22.83 31.70 -21.86
N ALA A 227 -21.99 31.27 -22.81
CA ALA A 227 -22.14 31.63 -24.22
C ALA A 227 -23.37 30.96 -24.87
N ILE A 228 -23.69 29.72 -24.47
CA ILE A 228 -24.90 29.02 -24.91
C ILE A 228 -26.13 29.72 -24.38
N ALA A 229 -26.18 30.04 -23.08
CA ALA A 229 -27.31 30.74 -22.47
C ALA A 229 -27.58 32.09 -23.15
N ALA A 230 -26.53 32.84 -23.50
CA ALA A 230 -26.66 34.10 -24.23
C ALA A 230 -27.24 33.90 -25.65
N ARG A 231 -26.85 32.83 -26.35
CA ARG A 231 -27.39 32.49 -27.67
C ARG A 231 -28.85 32.05 -27.59
N GLU A 232 -29.20 31.24 -26.59
CA GLU A 232 -30.57 30.81 -26.34
C GLU A 232 -31.48 32.02 -26.08
N HIS A 233 -31.03 32.97 -25.26
CA HIS A 233 -31.75 34.23 -25.04
C HIS A 233 -31.96 35.02 -26.34
N SER A 234 -30.92 35.19 -27.15
CA SER A 234 -31.03 35.90 -28.43
C SER A 234 -31.97 35.20 -29.41
N ASN A 235 -31.94 33.86 -29.47
CA ASN A 235 -32.86 33.10 -30.30
C ASN A 235 -34.31 33.24 -29.81
N TYR A 236 -34.52 33.21 -28.50
CA TYR A 236 -35.82 33.44 -27.89
C TYR A 236 -36.41 34.82 -28.26
N GLU A 237 -35.60 35.88 -28.16
CA GLU A 237 -36.02 37.23 -28.60
C GLU A 237 -36.36 37.28 -30.09
N ARG A 238 -35.57 36.59 -30.93
CA ARG A 238 -35.86 36.48 -32.37
C ARG A 238 -37.17 35.74 -32.63
N GLU A 239 -37.42 34.63 -31.96
CA GLU A 239 -38.66 33.87 -32.08
C GLU A 239 -39.87 34.71 -31.67
N GLN A 240 -39.78 35.48 -30.58
CA GLN A 240 -40.82 36.43 -30.19
C GLN A 240 -41.06 37.50 -31.26
N ALA A 241 -39.99 38.07 -31.84
CA ALA A 241 -40.11 39.07 -32.89
C ALA A 241 -40.75 38.50 -34.16
N PHE A 242 -40.41 37.27 -34.54
CA PHE A 242 -41.04 36.58 -35.66
C PHE A 242 -42.52 36.31 -35.40
N ALA A 243 -42.89 35.82 -34.22
CA ALA A 243 -44.28 35.60 -33.84
C ALA A 243 -45.11 36.89 -33.89
N ALA A 244 -44.58 37.99 -33.35
CA ALA A 244 -45.23 39.30 -33.38
C ALA A 244 -45.39 39.84 -34.81
N PHE A 245 -44.38 39.64 -35.66
CA PHE A 245 -44.45 40.01 -37.08
C PHE A 245 -45.53 39.21 -37.83
N GLU A 246 -45.59 37.90 -37.59
CA GLU A 246 -46.56 37.00 -38.23
C GLU A 246 -48.00 37.33 -37.80
N GLU A 247 -48.23 37.59 -36.51
CA GLU A 247 -49.51 38.06 -35.99
C GLU A 247 -49.92 39.41 -36.61
N GLY A 248 -48.97 40.35 -36.74
CA GLY A 248 -49.21 41.63 -37.40
C GLY A 248 -49.59 41.49 -38.87
N MET A 249 -48.93 40.59 -39.60
CA MET A 249 -49.23 40.31 -41.00
C MET A 249 -50.64 39.69 -41.16
N LEU A 250 -50.97 38.71 -40.32
CA LEU A 250 -52.30 38.09 -40.30
C LEU A 250 -53.40 39.10 -40.00
N ARG A 251 -53.19 39.96 -39.00
CA ARG A 251 -54.13 41.04 -38.66
C ARG A 251 -54.34 42.02 -39.82
N GLN A 252 -53.28 42.36 -40.56
CA GLN A 252 -53.39 43.22 -41.73
C GLN A 252 -54.17 42.54 -42.87
N LEU A 253 -53.90 41.25 -43.12
CA LEU A 253 -54.63 40.46 -44.11
C LEU A 253 -56.12 40.35 -43.77
N GLU A 254 -56.45 40.10 -42.50
CA GLU A 254 -57.84 40.06 -42.02
C GLU A 254 -58.52 41.43 -42.18
N GLY A 255 -57.84 42.53 -41.87
CA GLY A 255 -58.32 43.89 -42.10
C GLY A 255 -58.59 44.19 -43.59
N ASN A 256 -57.69 43.78 -44.47
CA ASN A 256 -57.88 43.93 -45.91
C ASN A 256 -59.05 43.09 -46.42
N TYR A 257 -59.15 41.83 -45.97
CA TYR A 257 -60.23 40.93 -46.33
C TYR A 257 -61.60 41.49 -45.92
N THR A 258 -61.76 41.90 -44.65
CA THR A 258 -63.00 42.49 -44.14
C THR A 258 -63.39 43.79 -44.88
N SER A 259 -62.43 44.64 -45.23
CA SER A 259 -62.64 45.84 -46.04
C SER A 259 -63.16 45.50 -47.45
N ILE A 260 -62.53 44.54 -48.13
CA ILE A 260 -62.96 44.08 -49.45
C ILE A 260 -64.37 43.47 -49.37
N THR A 261 -64.64 42.59 -48.40
CA THR A 261 -65.97 42.00 -48.22
C THR A 261 -67.05 43.08 -47.99
N SER A 262 -66.74 44.12 -47.22
CA SER A 262 -67.65 45.25 -47.01
C SER A 262 -67.93 46.03 -48.30
N THR A 263 -66.89 46.34 -49.09
CA THR A 263 -67.06 47.05 -50.38
C THR A 263 -67.86 46.22 -51.39
N VAL A 264 -67.59 44.92 -51.52
CA VAL A 264 -68.38 44.00 -52.36
C VAL A 264 -69.84 43.95 -51.90
N SER A 265 -70.09 43.89 -50.60
CA SER A 265 -71.44 43.92 -50.05
C SER A 265 -72.17 45.24 -50.35
N GLN A 266 -71.46 46.37 -50.31
CA GLN A 266 -72.00 47.68 -50.71
C GLN A 266 -72.35 47.71 -52.20
N MET A 267 -71.47 47.20 -53.06
CA MET A 267 -71.71 47.09 -54.50
C MET A 267 -72.95 46.22 -54.80
N ARG A 268 -73.07 45.03 -54.18
CA ARG A 268 -74.26 44.17 -54.32
C ARG A 268 -75.55 44.89 -53.96
N ARG A 269 -75.58 45.62 -52.84
CA ARG A 269 -76.75 46.41 -52.44
C ARG A 269 -77.08 47.49 -53.48
N ALA A 270 -76.07 48.19 -54.01
CA ALA A 270 -76.27 49.22 -55.04
C ALA A 270 -76.83 48.64 -56.34
N VAL A 271 -76.29 47.49 -56.80
CA VAL A 271 -76.79 46.76 -57.99
C VAL A 271 -78.24 46.32 -57.77
N GLY A 272 -78.56 45.71 -56.63
CA GLY A 272 -79.91 45.29 -56.29
C GLY A 272 -80.91 46.47 -56.26
N ASN A 273 -80.51 47.61 -55.69
CA ASN A 273 -81.31 48.83 -55.72
C ASN A 273 -81.56 49.33 -57.16
N ALA A 274 -80.52 49.35 -57.99
CA ALA A 274 -80.64 49.77 -59.39
C ALA A 274 -81.54 48.83 -60.21
N GLN A 275 -81.41 47.52 -60.02
CA GLN A 275 -82.31 46.52 -60.62
C GLN A 275 -83.76 46.76 -60.18
N GLY A 276 -84.01 47.03 -58.90
CA GLY A 276 -85.33 47.37 -58.38
C GLY A 276 -85.93 48.63 -59.03
N ILE A 277 -85.12 49.69 -59.18
CA ILE A 277 -85.53 50.92 -59.87
C ILE A 277 -85.89 50.63 -61.33
N LEU A 278 -85.05 49.88 -62.04
CA LEU A 278 -85.30 49.51 -63.44
C LEU A 278 -86.53 48.62 -63.58
N ALA A 279 -86.77 47.66 -62.68
CA ALA A 279 -87.96 46.83 -62.68
C ALA A 279 -89.24 47.65 -62.50
N ASN A 280 -89.23 48.61 -61.57
CA ASN A 280 -90.33 49.56 -61.41
C ASN A 280 -90.54 50.40 -62.68
N ARG A 281 -89.45 50.90 -63.27
CA ARG A 281 -89.52 51.68 -64.52
C ARG A 281 -90.04 50.85 -65.70
N ARG A 282 -89.64 49.58 -65.80
CA ARG A 282 -90.14 48.62 -66.78
C ARG A 282 -91.65 48.45 -66.66
N GLN A 283 -92.15 48.23 -65.44
CA GLN A 283 -93.60 48.11 -65.20
C GLN A 283 -94.35 49.36 -65.63
N GLN A 284 -93.84 50.55 -65.32
CA GLN A 284 -94.43 51.82 -65.79
C GLN A 284 -94.46 51.90 -67.33
N VAL A 285 -93.36 51.58 -68.01
CA VAL A 285 -93.27 51.61 -69.47
C VAL A 285 -94.22 50.58 -70.10
N LEU A 286 -94.27 49.35 -69.59
CA LEU A 286 -95.20 48.32 -70.05
C LEU A 286 -96.66 48.75 -69.85
N TYR A 287 -96.99 49.40 -68.73
CA TYR A 287 -98.33 49.97 -68.51
C TYR A 287 -98.68 51.01 -69.59
N HIS A 288 -97.77 51.92 -69.92
CA HIS A 288 -97.99 52.95 -70.95
C HIS A 288 -97.98 52.39 -72.39
N GLU A 289 -97.12 51.41 -72.70
CA GLU A 289 -97.06 50.72 -74.01
C GLU A 289 -98.37 49.94 -74.27
N ASN A 290 -98.91 49.25 -73.25
CA ASN A 290 -100.18 48.52 -73.38
C ASN A 290 -101.39 49.44 -73.48
N PHE A 291 -101.38 50.60 -72.83
CA PHE A 291 -102.44 51.62 -72.96
C PHE A 291 -102.44 52.29 -74.34
N SER A 292 -101.28 52.40 -74.99
CA SER A 292 -101.12 53.03 -76.32
C SER A 292 -101.57 52.12 -77.48
N ASN A 293 -101.64 50.81 -77.29
CA ASN A 293 -102.04 49.85 -78.32
C ASN A 293 -103.56 49.71 -78.53
N SER A 294 -104.39 50.44 -77.78
CA SER A 294 -105.85 50.39 -77.96
C SER A 294 -106.41 51.44 -78.94
N VAL A 295 -105.57 52.31 -79.53
CA VAL A 295 -106.03 53.35 -80.46
C VAL A 295 -105.05 53.52 -81.64
N GLN A 296 -105.52 53.16 -82.83
CA GLN A 296 -105.01 53.43 -84.19
C GLN A 296 -104.06 52.42 -84.87
N GLY A 297 -104.43 52.09 -86.11
CA GLY A 297 -103.71 51.21 -87.02
C GLY A 297 -102.86 51.94 -88.05
N THR A 298 -102.29 51.11 -88.94
CA THR A 298 -101.49 51.41 -90.14
C THR A 298 -100.03 51.83 -89.93
N HIS A 299 -99.15 50.95 -90.42
CA HIS A 299 -97.77 51.18 -90.89
C HIS A 299 -96.89 52.13 -90.08
N GLY A 300 -96.18 51.56 -89.10
CA GLY A 300 -95.05 52.20 -88.43
C GLY A 300 -94.16 51.17 -87.76
N GLN A 301 -93.05 50.80 -88.42
CA GLN A 301 -91.95 50.13 -87.76
C GLN A 301 -91.36 51.07 -86.69
N GLY A 302 -91.08 50.52 -85.51
CA GLY A 302 -90.21 51.16 -84.53
C GLY A 302 -90.92 51.89 -83.39
N ARG A 303 -91.45 51.15 -82.41
CA ARG A 303 -91.67 51.72 -81.07
C ARG A 303 -91.62 50.72 -79.90
N TYR A 304 -91.08 49.52 -80.10
CA TYR A 304 -90.81 48.53 -79.05
C TYR A 304 -89.40 48.67 -78.45
N GLY A 305 -88.91 49.90 -78.30
CA GLY A 305 -87.51 50.12 -77.87
C GLY A 305 -87.34 50.25 -76.36
N GLY A 306 -88.34 50.81 -75.67
CA GLY A 306 -88.23 51.25 -74.28
C GLY A 306 -88.16 50.10 -73.28
N SER A 307 -89.15 49.20 -73.30
CA SER A 307 -89.19 48.01 -72.45
C SER A 307 -88.04 47.03 -72.74
N ILE A 308 -87.69 46.84 -74.02
CA ILE A 308 -86.58 45.97 -74.45
C ILE A 308 -85.22 46.53 -73.98
N ALA A 309 -85.01 47.85 -74.04
CA ALA A 309 -83.78 48.45 -73.52
C ALA A 309 -83.66 48.34 -71.99
N ILE A 310 -84.78 48.44 -71.25
CA ILE A 310 -84.79 48.26 -69.79
C ILE A 310 -84.55 46.79 -69.43
N ASP A 311 -85.14 45.84 -70.17
CA ASP A 311 -84.88 44.41 -69.99
C ASP A 311 -83.43 44.05 -70.28
N GLY A 312 -82.83 44.64 -71.31
CA GLY A 312 -81.40 44.55 -71.59
C GLY A 312 -80.54 45.07 -70.44
N ALA A 313 -80.91 46.22 -69.84
CA ALA A 313 -80.19 46.80 -68.70
C ALA A 313 -80.33 45.96 -67.41
N ILE A 314 -81.52 45.43 -67.11
CA ILE A 314 -81.74 44.51 -65.98
C ILE A 314 -80.94 43.22 -66.19
N GLY A 315 -80.96 42.66 -67.40
CA GLY A 315 -80.18 41.47 -67.76
C GLY A 315 -78.68 41.69 -67.65
N ALA A 316 -78.17 42.85 -68.08
CA ALA A 316 -76.76 43.22 -67.94
C ALA A 316 -76.33 43.35 -66.46
N LEU A 317 -77.18 43.94 -65.60
CA LEU A 317 -76.93 44.00 -64.16
C LEU A 317 -77.02 42.62 -63.48
N GLY A 318 -77.93 41.75 -63.93
CA GLY A 318 -78.00 40.36 -63.49
C GLY A 318 -76.75 39.57 -63.87
N GLY A 319 -76.22 39.80 -65.08
CA GLY A 319 -74.94 39.25 -65.52
C GLY A 319 -73.76 39.72 -64.67
N LEU A 320 -73.76 40.99 -64.25
CA LEU A 320 -72.75 41.53 -63.32
C LEU A 320 -72.79 40.87 -61.94
N ASP A 321 -73.98 40.66 -61.36
CA ASP A 321 -74.11 39.97 -60.07
C ASP A 321 -73.65 38.50 -60.16
N GLN A 322 -73.97 37.82 -61.26
CA GLN A 322 -73.50 36.45 -61.51
C GLN A 322 -71.98 36.38 -61.73
N MET A 323 -71.40 37.37 -62.39
CA MET A 323 -69.93 37.50 -62.51
C MET A 323 -69.26 37.73 -61.16
N LEU A 324 -69.86 38.56 -60.29
CA LEU A 324 -69.34 38.78 -58.94
C LEU A 324 -69.42 37.48 -58.11
N ALA A 325 -70.53 36.74 -58.19
CA ALA A 325 -70.67 35.44 -57.52
C ALA A 325 -69.66 34.40 -58.02
N GLN A 326 -69.46 34.31 -59.35
CA GLN A 326 -68.48 33.40 -59.92
C GLN A 326 -67.04 33.79 -59.54
N GLY A 327 -66.76 35.09 -59.45
CA GLY A 327 -65.50 35.63 -58.95
C GLY A 327 -65.20 35.22 -57.52
N GLU A 328 -66.19 35.29 -56.62
CA GLU A 328 -66.05 34.85 -55.22
C GLU A 328 -65.76 33.35 -55.10
N ILE A 329 -66.48 32.51 -55.86
CA ILE A 329 -66.26 31.05 -55.89
C ILE A 329 -64.84 30.73 -56.37
N ASN A 330 -64.40 31.38 -57.45
CA ASN A 330 -63.05 31.19 -57.99
C ASN A 330 -61.97 31.63 -57.01
N LEU A 331 -62.17 32.76 -56.32
CA LEU A 331 -61.24 33.25 -55.31
C LEU A 331 -61.14 32.29 -54.12
N HIS A 332 -62.28 31.78 -53.62
CA HIS A 332 -62.31 30.78 -52.55
C HIS A 332 -61.59 29.49 -52.95
N ALA A 333 -61.79 29.01 -54.17
CA ALA A 333 -61.12 27.83 -54.69
C ALA A 333 -59.59 28.04 -54.81
N GLN A 334 -59.16 29.23 -55.24
CA GLN A 334 -57.72 29.57 -55.31
C GLN A 334 -57.08 29.61 -53.92
N ILE A 335 -57.73 30.25 -52.94
CA ILE A 335 -57.25 30.31 -51.55
C ILE A 335 -57.14 28.90 -50.96
N HIS A 336 -58.17 28.07 -51.11
CA HIS A 336 -58.17 26.70 -50.61
C HIS A 336 -57.04 25.85 -51.21
N ASN A 337 -56.74 26.02 -52.50
CA ASN A 337 -55.65 25.32 -53.17
C ASN A 337 -54.26 25.82 -52.75
N ALA A 338 -54.12 27.11 -52.42
CA ALA A 338 -52.87 27.68 -51.93
C ALA A 338 -52.52 27.15 -50.54
N ILE A 339 -53.50 27.07 -49.63
CA ILE A 339 -53.33 26.54 -48.27
C ILE A 339 -52.93 25.05 -48.29
N LYS A 340 -53.49 24.26 -49.22
CA LYS A 340 -53.25 22.81 -49.32
C LYS A 340 -51.85 22.42 -49.86
N ARG A 341 -51.08 23.39 -50.35
CA ARG A 341 -49.77 23.17 -50.98
C ARG A 341 -48.57 23.58 -50.09
N GLN A 342 -48.82 24.16 -48.93
CA GLN A 342 -47.82 24.38 -47.87
C GLN A 342 -47.81 23.19 -46.91
#